data_AF-A0A382YX04-F1
#
_entry.id   AF-A0A382YX04-F1
#
_cell.length_a   1.000
_cell.length_b   1.000
_cell.length_c   1.000
_cell.angle_alpha   90.00
_cell.angle_beta   90.00
_cell.angle_gamma   90.00
#
_symmetry.space_group_name_H-M   'P 1'
#
loop_
_entity.id
_entity.type
_entity.pdbx_description
1 polymer ?
#
loop_
_entity_poly.entity_id
_entity_poly.type
_entity_poly.pdbx_seq_one_letter_code
_entity_poly.pdbx_strand_id
1 'polypeptide(L)' 'MQRILITGGFGFIGSNFVLKQVQKFKNNCLILDKLTYAGNIENLAPIAD' A
#
# COMPACT_ATOMS: atom_id res chain seq x y z
N MET A 1 3.75 15.67 -5.03
CA MET A 1 2.54 14.89 -4.71
C MET A 1 2.03 14.27 -6.01
N GLN A 2 2.21 12.96 -6.15
CA GLN A 2 1.81 12.19 -7.33
C GLN A 2 0.62 11.28 -7.00
N ARG A 3 -0.14 10.87 -8.03
CA ARG A 3 -1.17 9.84 -7.94
C ARG A 3 -0.60 8.54 -8.52
N ILE A 4 -0.57 7.48 -7.72
CA ILE A 4 0.10 6.21 -8.06
C ILE A 4 -0.91 5.06 -7.91
N LEU A 5 -1.06 4.25 -8.96
CA LEU A 5 -1.75 2.96 -8.89
C LEU A 5 -0.74 1.89 -8.49
N ILE A 6 -1.04 1.13 -7.44
CA ILE A 6 -0.18 0.06 -6.92
C ILE A 6 -0.97 -1.24 -6.94
N THR A 7 -0.47 -2.23 -7.67
CA THR A 7 -1.04 -3.58 -7.66
C THR A 7 -0.33 -4.46 -6.61
N GLY A 8 -1.07 -5.31 -5.92
CA GLY A 8 -0.48 -6.20 -4.90
C GLY A 8 0.03 -5.47 -3.65
N GLY A 9 -0.56 -4.32 -3.32
CA GLY A 9 -0.13 -3.44 -2.22
C GLY A 9 -0.30 -4.01 -0.81
N PHE A 10 -1.03 -5.11 -0.64
CA PHE A 10 -1.16 -5.80 0.66
C PHE A 10 -0.16 -6.93 0.87
N GLY A 11 0.70 -7.24 -0.12
CA GLY A 11 1.82 -8.17 0.04
C GLY A 11 3.01 -7.56 0.80
N PHE A 12 4.07 -8.35 1.03
CA PHE A 12 5.25 -7.90 1.79
C PHE A 12 5.95 -6.68 1.16
N ILE A 13 6.33 -6.74 -0.12
CA ILE A 13 7.02 -5.65 -0.82
C ILE A 13 6.05 -4.49 -1.10
N GLY A 14 4.84 -4.82 -1.57
CA GLY A 14 3.81 -3.85 -1.93
C GLY A 14 3.46 -2.93 -0.76
N SER A 15 3.26 -3.49 0.43
CA SER A 15 2.87 -2.71 1.60
C SER A 15 3.97 -1.78 2.08
N ASN A 16 5.22 -2.25 2.15
CA ASN A 16 6.36 -1.40 2.48
C ASN A 16 6.55 -0.26 1.46
N PHE A 17 6.32 -0.54 0.17
CA PHE A 17 6.33 0.50 -0.85
C PHE A 17 5.22 1.53 -0.63
N VAL A 18 3.99 1.10 -0.36
CA VAL A 18 2.84 1.98 -0.05
C VAL A 18 3.16 2.87 1.16
N LEU A 19 3.61 2.28 2.28
CA LEU A 19 3.94 3.01 3.51
C LEU A 19 4.98 4.11 3.23
N LYS A 20 6.03 3.79 2.47
CA LYS A 20 7.04 4.77 2.07
C LYS A 20 6.45 5.89 1.21
N GLN A 21 5.58 5.57 0.24
CA GLN A 21 4.95 6.57 -0.61
C GLN A 21 4.04 7.53 0.17
N VAL A 22 3.22 6.99 1.08
CA VAL A 22 2.26 7.78 1.88
C VAL A 22 2.99 8.58 2.95
N GLN A 23 3.82 7.93 3.77
CA GLN A 23 4.39 8.56 4.95
C GLN A 23 5.57 9.48 4.62
N LYS A 24 6.50 9.07 3.74
CA LYS A 24 7.70 9.84 3.40
C LYS A 24 7.48 10.81 2.25
N PHE A 25 6.87 10.36 1.16
CA PHE A 25 6.74 11.17 -0.05
C PHE A 25 5.42 11.93 -0.17
N LYS A 26 4.46 11.67 0.74
CA LYS A 26 3.12 12.28 0.76
C LYS A 26 2.42 12.14 -0.60
N ASN A 27 2.57 10.97 -1.24
CA ASN A 27 1.89 10.63 -2.48
C ASN A 27 0.53 10.00 -2.21
N ASN A 28 -0.40 10.17 -3.15
CA ASN A 28 -1.71 9.55 -3.10
C ASN A 28 -1.66 8.20 -3.81
N CYS A 29 -1.95 7.13 -3.08
CA CYS A 29 -1.88 5.76 -3.58
C CYS A 29 -3.28 5.17 -3.73
N LEU A 30 -3.60 4.66 -4.91
CA LEU A 30 -4.73 3.77 -5.13
C LEU A 30 -4.20 2.34 -5.20
N ILE A 31 -4.68 1.48 -4.32
CA ILE A 31 -4.20 0.10 -4.21
C ILE A 31 -5.23 -0.83 -4.84
N LEU A 32 -4.79 -1.59 -5.84
CA LEU A 32 -5.57 -2.67 -6.46
C LEU A 32 -4.99 -4.00 -6.05
N ASP A 33 -5.69 -4.71 -5.17
CA ASP A 33 -5.25 -6.00 -4.67
C ASP A 33 -6.42 -6.99 -4.66
N LYS A 34 -6.12 -8.25 -4.96
CA LYS A 34 -7.10 -9.33 -4.94
C LYS A 34 -7.22 -9.97 -3.55
N LEU A 35 -6.33 -9.62 -2.62
CA LEU A 35 -6.27 -10.19 -1.27
C LEU A 35 -6.25 -11.73 -1.31
N THR A 36 -5.36 -12.28 -2.14
CA THR A 36 -5.11 -13.73 -2.16
C THR A 36 -4.33 -14.14 -0.90
N TYR A 37 -3.96 -15.42 -0.78
CA TYR A 37 -3.25 -15.97 0.38
C TYR A 37 -2.06 -15.11 0.90
N ALA A 38 -1.33 -14.43 0.01
CA ALA A 38 -0.18 -13.62 0.37
C ALA A 38 -0.51 -12.17 0.79
N GLY A 39 -1.76 -11.73 0.68
CA GLY A 39 -2.22 -10.40 1.06
C GLY A 39 -2.63 -10.34 2.53
N ASN A 40 -2.15 -9.34 3.28
CA ASN A 40 -2.51 -9.12 4.68
C ASN A 40 -2.89 -7.66 4.94
N ILE A 41 -4.13 -7.44 5.41
CA ILE A 41 -4.70 -6.12 5.70
C ILE A 41 -3.90 -5.37 6.78
N GLU A 42 -3.38 -6.11 7.76
CA GLU A 42 -2.58 -5.56 8.87
C GLU A 42 -1.30 -4.85 8.38
N ASN A 43 -0.80 -5.21 7.20
CA ASN A 43 0.39 -4.57 6.63
C ASN A 43 0.20 -3.06 6.38
N LEU A 44 -1.04 -2.60 6.20
CA LEU A 44 -1.37 -1.18 5.98
C LEU A 44 -2.08 -0.52 7.17
N ALA A 45 -2.21 -1.22 8.30
CA ALA A 45 -2.77 -0.67 9.54
C ALA A 45 -2.16 0.69 9.97
N PRO A 46 -0.84 0.97 9.79
CA PRO A 46 -0.25 2.26 10.16
C PRO A 46 -0.76 3.48 9.39
N ILE A 47 -1.55 3.28 8.34
CA ILE A 47 -2.15 4.34 7.51
C ILE A 47 -3.65 4.08 7.28
N ALA A 48 -4.25 3.19 8.06
CA ALA A 48 -5.67 2.86 7.98
C ALA A 48 -6.45 3.80 8.91
N ASP A 49 -6.91 4.92 8.35
CA ASP A 49 -7.82 5.91 8.96
C ASP A 49 -8.92 6.29 7.96
#